data_AF-A0A2C5XXE1-F1
#
_entry.id   AF-A0A2C5XXE1-F1
#
_cell.length_a   1.000
_cell.length_b   1.000
_cell.length_c   1.000
_cell.angle_alpha   90.00
_cell.angle_beta   90.00
_cell.angle_gamma   90.00
#
_symmetry.space_group_name_H-M   'P 1'
#
loop_
_entity.id
_entity.type
_entity.pdbx_description
1 polymer ?
#
loop_
_entity_poly.entity_id
_entity_poly.type
_entity_poly.pdbx_seq_one_letter_code
_entity_poly.pdbx_strand_id
1 'polypeptide(L)'
;MSSETDYVSRQGDKAEIPVQADDVRVEDPIDENTADTDEQLERDDKDAIDRGNIINERTRHAAPKDGYREPGDDEGIPTDD
;
A
#
# COMPACT_ATOMS: atom_id res chain seq x y z
N MET A 1 45.39 14.70 1.37
CA MET A 1 44.56 13.68 0.71
C MET A 1 43.16 13.81 1.27
N SER A 2 42.19 14.07 0.37
CA SER A 2 40.71 14.08 0.45
C SER A 2 40.02 14.29 1.80
N SER A 3 39.29 15.41 1.91
CA SER A 3 38.26 15.69 2.93
C SER A 3 36.94 16.01 2.22
N GLU A 4 36.51 15.15 1.31
CA GLU A 4 35.42 15.40 0.35
C GLU A 4 34.25 14.42 0.48
N THR A 5 34.03 13.84 1.67
CA THR A 5 32.91 12.90 1.89
C THR A 5 32.15 13.16 3.19
N ASP A 6 32.19 14.39 3.70
CA ASP A 6 31.38 14.76 4.85
C ASP A 6 29.95 15.08 4.37
N TYR A 7 28.98 14.29 4.82
CA TYR A 7 27.56 14.47 4.54
C TYR A 7 27.08 15.82 5.11
N VAL A 8 26.69 16.77 4.24
CA VAL A 8 26.22 18.10 4.68
C VAL A 8 24.70 18.12 4.78
N SER A 9 24.15 18.17 6.00
CA SER A 9 22.71 18.37 6.22
C SER A 9 22.28 19.83 5.99
N ARG A 10 21.04 20.03 5.49
CA ARG A 10 20.48 21.36 5.21
C ARG A 10 20.37 22.20 6.50
N GLN A 11 20.60 23.52 6.39
CA GLN A 11 20.44 24.49 7.49
C GLN A 11 18.99 24.50 8.00
N GLY A 12 18.70 23.65 8.96
CA GLY A 12 17.36 23.48 9.56
C GLY A 12 17.32 22.19 10.37
N ASP A 13 17.94 21.14 9.83
CA ASP A 13 17.99 19.79 10.41
C ASP A 13 19.45 19.43 10.69
N LYS A 14 20.01 20.06 11.75
CA LYS A 14 21.36 19.74 12.27
C LYS A 14 21.35 18.56 13.26
N ALA A 15 20.20 17.89 13.40
CA ALA A 15 20.16 16.64 14.13
C ALA A 15 20.92 15.60 13.31
N GLU A 16 21.80 14.85 13.98
CA GLU A 16 22.48 13.70 13.39
C GLU A 16 21.41 12.69 12.98
N ILE A 17 21.26 12.46 11.67
CA ILE A 17 20.31 11.46 11.17
C ILE A 17 20.92 10.10 11.52
N PRO A 18 20.28 9.29 12.38
CA PRO A 18 20.84 8.00 12.75
C PRO A 18 20.88 7.11 11.50
N VAL A 19 22.09 6.72 11.10
CA VAL A 19 22.31 5.71 10.07
C VAL A 19 22.40 4.35 10.74
N GLN A 20 21.78 3.34 10.13
CA GLN A 20 21.98 1.96 10.56
C GLN A 20 23.33 1.47 10.04
N ALA A 21 24.07 0.71 10.85
CA ALA A 21 25.31 0.09 10.41
C ALA A 21 25.00 -1.11 9.50
N ASP A 22 25.91 -1.41 8.56
CA ASP A 22 25.70 -2.43 7.51
C ASP A 22 25.45 -3.85 8.06
N ASP A 23 25.90 -4.12 9.29
CA ASP A 23 25.76 -5.40 9.99
C ASP A 23 24.49 -5.51 10.84
N VAL A 24 23.72 -4.42 10.95
CA VAL A 24 22.45 -4.39 11.67
C VAL A 24 21.42 -5.19 10.89
N ARG A 25 20.91 -6.26 11.50
CA ARG A 25 19.78 -7.00 10.94
C ARG A 25 18.56 -6.09 10.92
N VAL A 26 17.96 -5.96 9.75
CA VAL A 26 16.68 -5.31 9.54
C VAL A 26 15.61 -6.40 9.50
N GLU A 27 14.46 -6.13 10.11
CA GLU A 27 13.31 -7.04 10.03
C GLU A 27 12.86 -7.15 8.57
N ASP A 28 12.75 -8.37 8.07
CA ASP A 28 12.13 -8.64 6.78
C ASP A 28 10.60 -8.64 6.97
N PRO A 29 9.85 -7.76 6.29
CA PRO A 29 8.40 -7.79 6.37
C PRO A 29 7.78 -9.05 5.75
N ILE A 30 8.55 -9.88 5.06
CA ILE A 30 8.10 -11.11 4.40
C ILE A 30 8.26 -12.29 5.36
N ASP A 31 7.14 -12.95 5.69
CA ASP A 31 7.16 -14.24 6.39
C ASP A 31 7.30 -15.38 5.38
N GLU A 32 8.45 -16.03 5.37
CA GLU A 32 8.79 -17.16 4.48
C GLU A 32 7.76 -18.30 4.51
N ASN A 33 7.02 -18.48 5.60
CA ASN A 33 6.00 -19.54 5.72
C ASN A 33 4.68 -19.20 5.02
N THR A 34 4.46 -17.93 4.69
CA THR A 34 3.21 -17.44 4.08
C THR A 34 3.44 -16.78 2.73
N ALA A 35 4.69 -16.43 2.42
CA ALA A 35 5.09 -15.82 1.17
C ALA A 35 5.29 -16.87 0.06
N ASP A 36 4.23 -17.60 -0.26
CA ASP A 36 4.21 -18.61 -1.32
C ASP A 36 3.63 -18.03 -2.63
N THR A 37 4.50 -17.79 -3.60
CA THR A 37 4.09 -17.29 -4.91
C THR A 37 3.34 -18.31 -5.76
N ASP A 38 3.57 -19.60 -5.54
CA ASP A 38 2.87 -20.67 -6.24
C ASP A 38 1.40 -20.73 -5.75
N GLU A 39 1.18 -20.62 -4.44
CA GLU A 39 -0.17 -20.52 -3.86
C GLU A 39 -0.90 -19.26 -4.33
N GLN A 40 -0.19 -18.12 -4.36
CA GLN A 40 -0.76 -16.87 -4.88
C GLN A 40 -1.19 -16.99 -6.33
N LEU A 41 -0.35 -17.56 -7.21
CA LEU A 41 -0.66 -17.73 -8.62
C LEU A 41 -1.87 -18.66 -8.81
N GLU A 42 -1.97 -19.75 -8.05
CA GLU A 42 -3.11 -20.66 -8.12
C GLU A 42 -4.43 -19.98 -7.74
N ARG A 43 -4.42 -19.12 -6.71
CA ARG A 43 -5.60 -18.32 -6.34
C ARG A 43 -5.96 -17.34 -7.45
N ASP A 44 -4.97 -16.61 -7.95
CA ASP A 44 -5.20 -15.60 -8.98
C ASP A 44 -5.77 -16.24 -10.27
N ASP A 45 -5.30 -17.43 -10.66
CA ASP A 45 -5.84 -18.19 -11.78
C ASP A 45 -7.30 -18.61 -11.57
N LYS A 46 -7.66 -19.03 -10.34
CA LYS A 46 -9.05 -19.36 -9.98
C LYS A 46 -9.94 -18.13 -10.04
N ASP A 47 -9.50 -17.01 -9.45
CA ASP A 47 -10.26 -15.77 -9.39
C ASP A 47 -10.45 -15.13 -10.77
N ALA A 48 -9.43 -15.24 -11.65
CA ALA A 48 -9.50 -14.73 -13.02
C ALA A 48 -10.54 -15.47 -13.88
N ILE A 49 -10.80 -16.75 -13.61
CA ILE A 49 -11.78 -17.56 -14.32
C ILE A 49 -13.18 -17.42 -13.68
N ASP A 50 -13.26 -17.06 -12.40
CA ASP A 50 -14.53 -16.93 -11.69
C ASP A 50 -15.37 -15.76 -12.20
N ARG A 51 -16.42 -16.10 -12.95
CA ARG A 51 -17.39 -15.14 -13.46
C ARG A 51 -18.30 -14.58 -12.37
N GLY A 52 -18.37 -15.21 -11.20
CA GLY A 52 -19.11 -14.71 -10.03
C GLY A 52 -18.53 -13.39 -9.51
N ASN A 53 -17.23 -13.18 -9.68
CA ASN A 53 -16.54 -11.94 -9.34
C ASN A 53 -16.82 -10.80 -10.33
N ILE A 54 -17.52 -11.06 -11.44
CA ILE A 54 -17.87 -10.07 -12.46
C ILE A 54 -19.27 -9.52 -12.19
N ILE A 55 -19.36 -8.20 -12.04
CA ILE A 55 -20.64 -7.49 -11.99
C ILE A 55 -21.31 -7.60 -13.38
N ASN A 56 -22.54 -8.13 -13.42
CA ASN A 56 -23.29 -8.38 -14.67
C ASN A 56 -23.83 -7.11 -15.37
N GLU A 57 -23.51 -5.93 -14.85
CA GLU A 57 -24.08 -4.65 -15.28
C GLU A 57 -23.03 -3.73 -15.91
N ARG A 58 -23.45 -2.92 -16.88
CA ARG A 58 -22.60 -1.89 -17.49
C ARG A 58 -22.55 -0.68 -16.56
N THR A 59 -21.47 -0.53 -15.81
CA THR A 59 -21.27 0.62 -14.90
C THR A 59 -20.74 1.87 -15.63
N ARG A 60 -20.13 1.71 -16.81
CA ARG A 60 -19.61 2.84 -17.58
C ARG A 60 -20.75 3.71 -18.12
N HIS A 61 -20.71 5.00 -17.81
CA HIS A 61 -21.75 6.00 -18.14
C HIS A 61 -23.09 5.79 -17.43
N ALA A 62 -23.19 4.85 -16.48
CA ALA A 62 -24.37 4.74 -15.65
C ALA A 62 -24.44 5.94 -14.69
N ALA A 63 -25.61 6.54 -14.55
CA ALA A 63 -25.84 7.54 -13.51
C ALA A 63 -25.75 6.89 -12.12
N PRO A 64 -25.22 7.61 -11.09
CA PRO A 64 -25.22 7.12 -9.72
C PRO A 64 -26.65 6.88 -9.22
N LYS A 65 -26.84 5.81 -8.43
CA LYS A 65 -28.17 5.40 -7.92
C LYS A 65 -28.82 6.50 -7.06
N ASP A 66 -28.04 7.19 -6.26
CA ASP A 66 -28.51 8.24 -5.34
C ASP A 66 -28.32 9.67 -5.90
N GLY A 67 -28.06 9.77 -7.21
CA GLY A 67 -27.79 11.04 -7.87
C GLY A 67 -26.42 11.62 -7.49
N TYR A 68 -26.21 12.88 -7.87
CA TYR A 68 -24.98 13.61 -7.53
C TYR A 68 -25.27 14.51 -6.33
N ARG A 69 -24.93 14.03 -5.12
CA ARG A 69 -25.04 14.77 -3.86
C ARG A 69 -23.76 14.62 -3.06
N GLU A 70 -23.41 15.66 -2.30
CA GLU A 70 -22.33 15.61 -1.31
C GLU A 70 -22.70 14.63 -0.17
N PRO A 71 -21.76 13.77 0.27
CA PRO A 71 -21.98 12.89 1.42
C PRO A 71 -22.24 13.71 2.68
N GLY A 72 -23.05 13.18 3.60
CA GLY A 72 -23.29 13.79 4.90
C GLY A 72 -22.04 13.79 5.81
N ASP A 73 -22.05 14.60 6.87
CA ASP A 73 -20.90 14.76 7.79
C ASP A 73 -20.36 13.43 8.35
N ASP A 74 -21.23 12.44 8.52
CA ASP A 74 -20.91 11.11 9.08
C ASP A 74 -20.91 9.99 8.01
N GLU A 75 -21.19 10.29 6.74
CA GLU A 75 -21.33 9.29 5.67
C GLU A 75 -19.95 8.87 5.15
N GLY A 76 -19.61 7.58 5.30
CA GLY A 76 -18.31 7.02 4.88
C GLY A 76 -17.22 7.09 5.95
N ILE A 77 -17.52 7.60 7.15
CA ILE A 77 -16.65 7.50 8.31
C ILE A 77 -16.92 6.16 9.01
N PRO A 78 -15.92 5.29 9.20
CA PRO A 78 -16.10 4.06 9.97
C PRO A 78 -16.52 4.38 11.41
N THR A 79 -17.57 3.74 11.90
CA THR A 79 -17.92 3.76 13.33
C THR A 79 -17.23 2.58 14.00
N ASP A 80 -16.43 2.84 15.04
CA ASP A 80 -15.91 1.79 15.91
C ASP A 80 -17.09 1.14 16.66
N ASP A 81 -17.32 -0.15 16.45
CA ASP A 81 -18.33 -0.99 17.12
C ASP A 81 -17.71 -1.80 18.26
#